data_AF-A0A5R9E4Z5-F1
#
_entry.id   AF-A0A5R9E4Z5-F1
#
_cell.length_a   1.000
_cell.length_b   1.000
_cell.length_c   1.000
_cell.angle_alpha   90.00
_cell.angle_beta   90.00
_cell.angle_gamma   90.00
#
_symmetry.space_group_name_H-M   'P 1'
#
loop_
_entity.id
_entity.type
_entity.pdbx_description
1 polymer ?
#
loop_
_entity_poly.entity_id
_entity_poly.type
_entity_poly.pdbx_seq_one_letter_code
_entity_poly.pdbx_strand_id
1 'polypeptide(L)'
;MTPTLEPNGGDGYHKDFTLSITKALGDQLAVALDGLDRAPLNEASIAGLKEKPGVYQLYLNGEFVYVGKADKSLPARLRNHLRKISGRRRISLDEMTFSCLYVAEDFSALAPEQLLISHHKELGNIPWNNNGFGNKDPGRQRDTTVLKSNHFDTQFPIDLDRPVEGLTVGESTLEAFLETVKAGLPYNFRYQKSADHKSRTIDVPSESLTADQAFRLISAAIPESWQITALMGYGIMYDDAPATYKSAWRYYRTGSHVDAIPEADPVGEIEPEDTLPSSDE
;
A
#
# COMPACT_ATOMS: atom_id res chain seq x y z
N MET A 1 -25.37 28.10 0.69
CA MET A 1 -25.00 28.64 2.02
C MET A 1 -26.15 28.40 2.96
N THR A 2 -25.99 27.46 3.88
CA THR A 2 -26.96 27.27 4.96
C THR A 2 -26.13 27.03 6.23
N PRO A 3 -26.20 27.93 7.23
CA PRO A 3 -25.42 27.78 8.45
C PRO A 3 -26.08 26.74 9.36
N THR A 4 -25.30 25.77 9.85
CA THR A 4 -25.73 24.88 10.93
C THR A 4 -25.35 25.53 12.27
N LEU A 5 -26.34 25.74 13.13
CA LEU A 5 -26.21 26.27 14.49
C LEU A 5 -26.31 25.07 15.46
N GLU A 6 -25.27 24.79 16.22
CA GLU A 6 -25.40 23.94 17.41
C GLU A 6 -25.95 24.77 18.58
N PRO A 7 -26.85 24.21 19.41
CA PRO A 7 -27.38 24.92 20.56
C PRO A 7 -26.46 24.71 21.75
N ASN A 8 -25.91 25.78 22.33
CA ASN A 8 -25.42 25.71 23.69
C ASN A 8 -25.96 26.86 24.53
N GLY A 9 -26.38 26.49 25.74
CA GLY A 9 -26.84 27.41 26.76
C GLY A 9 -25.73 28.33 27.25
N GLY A 10 -26.13 29.52 27.70
CA GLY A 10 -25.28 30.51 28.36
C GLY A 10 -25.26 31.87 27.64
N ASP A 11 -26.06 32.81 28.14
CA ASP A 11 -26.04 34.28 27.93
C ASP A 11 -25.74 34.82 26.50
N GLY A 12 -26.84 35.06 25.78
CA GLY A 12 -26.88 35.50 24.37
C GLY A 12 -26.50 36.96 24.07
N TYR A 13 -25.28 37.38 24.41
CA TYR A 13 -24.70 38.65 23.94
C TYR A 13 -23.33 38.51 23.26
N HIS A 14 -22.79 37.29 23.22
CA HIS A 14 -21.55 36.98 22.52
C HIS A 14 -21.75 35.72 21.68
N LYS A 15 -21.01 35.64 20.58
CA LYS A 15 -20.94 34.45 19.75
C LYS A 15 -19.57 34.40 19.13
N ASP A 16 -18.95 33.24 19.20
CA ASP A 16 -17.65 33.04 18.56
C ASP A 16 -17.83 32.90 17.06
N PHE A 17 -17.03 33.67 16.32
CA PHE A 17 -16.89 33.55 14.88
C PHE A 17 -15.53 32.93 14.59
N THR A 18 -15.51 31.76 13.98
CA THR A 18 -14.28 31.07 13.60
C THR A 18 -14.16 31.03 12.08
N LEU A 19 -13.14 31.70 11.54
CA LEU A 19 -12.77 31.58 10.12
C LEU A 19 -11.88 30.34 9.94
N SER A 20 -12.43 29.28 9.36
CA SER A 20 -11.66 28.08 9.02
C SER A 20 -11.17 28.14 7.57
N ILE A 21 -9.95 28.65 7.38
CA ILE A 21 -9.27 28.67 6.07
C ILE A 21 -9.08 27.24 5.55
N THR A 22 -8.77 26.31 6.46
CA THR A 22 -8.57 24.89 6.15
C THR A 22 -9.83 24.22 5.63
N LYS A 23 -11.00 24.48 6.24
CA LYS A 23 -12.28 23.97 5.74
C LYS A 23 -12.61 24.53 4.36
N ALA A 24 -12.51 25.85 4.19
CA ALA A 24 -12.79 26.49 2.90
C ALA A 24 -11.85 25.98 1.78
N LEU A 25 -10.59 25.70 2.10
CA LEU A 25 -9.65 25.11 1.16
C LEU A 25 -9.99 23.65 0.84
N GLY A 26 -10.37 22.85 1.85
CA GLY A 26 -10.84 21.48 1.67
C GLY A 26 -12.04 21.41 0.72
N ASP A 27 -13.04 22.28 0.94
CA ASP A 27 -14.23 22.38 0.10
C ASP A 27 -13.86 22.75 -1.36
N GLN A 28 -12.96 23.71 -1.55
CA GLN A 28 -12.49 24.10 -2.89
C GLN A 28 -11.74 22.97 -3.60
N LEU A 29 -10.90 22.23 -2.87
CA LEU A 29 -10.18 21.07 -3.42
C LEU A 29 -11.15 19.95 -3.81
N ALA A 30 -12.16 19.67 -2.97
CA ALA A 30 -13.18 18.67 -3.26
C ALA A 30 -13.97 19.04 -4.52
N VAL A 31 -14.46 20.28 -4.61
CA VAL A 31 -15.17 20.77 -5.80
C VAL A 31 -14.30 20.72 -7.06
N ALA A 32 -13.03 21.11 -6.95
CA ALA A 32 -12.11 21.07 -8.08
C ALA A 32 -11.84 19.64 -8.55
N LEU A 33 -11.76 18.66 -7.62
CA LEU A 33 -11.57 17.24 -7.94
C LEU A 33 -12.83 16.61 -8.54
N ASP A 34 -14.01 16.92 -8.01
CA ASP A 34 -15.29 16.41 -8.51
C ASP A 34 -15.58 16.87 -9.94
N GLY A 35 -15.03 18.02 -10.35
CA GLY A 35 -15.15 18.54 -11.71
C GLY A 35 -14.20 17.90 -12.73
N LEU A 36 -13.33 16.97 -12.35
CA LEU A 36 -12.36 16.34 -13.25
C LEU A 36 -12.89 15.04 -13.86
N ASP A 37 -12.56 14.85 -15.13
CA ASP A 37 -12.64 13.53 -15.76
C ASP A 37 -11.64 12.56 -15.14
N ARG A 38 -12.00 11.28 -15.15
CA ARG A 38 -11.17 10.20 -14.60
C ARG A 38 -10.38 9.54 -15.72
N ALA A 39 -9.09 9.31 -15.49
CA ALA A 39 -8.21 8.59 -16.39
C ALA A 39 -7.94 7.16 -15.88
N PRO A 40 -7.72 6.17 -16.76
CA PRO A 40 -7.31 4.83 -16.34
C PRO A 40 -5.98 4.83 -15.59
N LEU A 41 -5.82 4.00 -14.55
CA LEU A 41 -4.55 3.84 -13.84
C LEU A 41 -3.58 2.96 -14.63
N ASN A 42 -2.99 3.53 -15.69
CA ASN A 42 -2.00 2.87 -16.55
C ASN A 42 -0.83 3.81 -16.89
N GLU A 43 0.27 3.24 -17.39
CA GLU A 43 1.48 4.01 -17.69
C GLU A 43 1.24 5.11 -18.74
N ALA A 44 0.38 4.86 -19.74
CA ALA A 44 0.06 5.86 -20.78
C ALA A 44 -0.58 7.12 -20.18
N SER A 45 -1.55 6.95 -19.28
CA SER A 45 -2.23 8.07 -18.62
C SER A 45 -1.29 8.78 -17.64
N ILE A 46 -0.46 8.03 -16.92
CA ILE A 46 0.51 8.59 -15.97
C ILE A 46 1.62 9.37 -16.70
N ALA A 47 2.09 8.89 -17.85
CA ALA A 47 3.12 9.56 -18.64
C ALA A 47 2.67 10.93 -19.19
N GLY A 48 1.36 11.17 -19.30
CA GLY A 48 0.80 12.48 -19.67
C GLY A 48 0.84 13.53 -18.55
N LEU A 49 1.16 13.14 -17.32
CA LEU A 49 1.20 14.03 -16.17
C LEU A 49 2.54 14.75 -16.04
N LYS A 50 2.49 15.98 -15.52
CA LYS A 50 3.67 16.76 -15.12
C LYS A 50 4.27 16.19 -13.83
N GLU A 51 5.61 16.15 -13.78
CA GLU A 51 6.41 15.81 -12.60
C GLU A 51 6.33 16.94 -11.55
N LYS A 52 5.20 17.01 -10.83
CA LYS A 52 4.89 18.05 -9.84
C LYS A 52 4.14 17.47 -8.64
N PRO A 53 4.19 18.16 -7.48
CA PRO A 53 3.39 17.80 -6.32
C PRO A 53 1.89 18.00 -6.55
N GLY A 54 1.08 17.30 -5.76
CA GLY A 54 -0.37 17.31 -5.93
C GLY A 54 -1.12 16.37 -5.00
N VAL A 55 -2.44 16.37 -5.18
CA VAL A 55 -3.36 15.39 -4.59
C VAL A 55 -4.00 14.57 -5.70
N TYR A 56 -4.38 13.33 -5.37
CA TYR A 56 -5.04 12.43 -6.29
C TYR A 56 -6.10 11.60 -5.57
N GLN A 57 -7.09 11.17 -6.35
CA GLN A 57 -8.12 10.23 -5.93
C GLN A 57 -7.98 8.96 -6.76
N LEU A 58 -8.20 7.80 -6.14
CA LEU A 58 -8.32 6.52 -6.82
C LEU A 58 -9.75 6.03 -6.72
N TYR A 59 -10.17 5.37 -7.78
CA TYR A 59 -11.50 4.82 -7.92
C TYR A 59 -11.41 3.37 -8.36
N LEU A 60 -12.19 2.51 -7.72
CA LEU A 60 -12.36 1.10 -8.11
C LEU A 60 -13.78 0.94 -8.64
N ASN A 61 -13.93 0.50 -9.89
CA ASN A 61 -15.24 0.35 -10.54
C ASN A 61 -16.10 1.64 -10.48
N GLY A 62 -15.43 2.80 -10.53
CA GLY A 62 -16.07 4.11 -10.45
C GLY A 62 -16.41 4.58 -9.03
N GLU A 63 -16.23 3.76 -8.00
CA GLU A 63 -16.41 4.15 -6.60
C GLU A 63 -15.13 4.77 -6.04
N PHE A 64 -15.27 5.86 -5.29
CA PHE A 64 -14.15 6.54 -4.66
C PHE A 64 -13.61 5.73 -3.49
N VAL A 65 -12.38 5.21 -3.61
CA VAL A 65 -11.80 4.28 -2.64
C VAL A 65 -10.62 4.85 -1.85
N TYR A 66 -9.90 5.82 -2.40
CA TYR A 66 -8.70 6.38 -1.77
C TYR A 66 -8.41 7.81 -2.22
N VAL A 67 -7.98 8.66 -1.31
CA VAL A 67 -7.30 9.93 -1.62
C VAL A 67 -5.89 9.91 -1.08
N GLY A 68 -4.95 10.49 -1.81
CA GLY A 68 -3.58 10.63 -1.35
C GLY A 68 -2.92 11.91 -1.83
N LYS A 69 -1.79 12.24 -1.21
CA LYS A 69 -0.88 13.30 -1.71
C LYS A 69 0.42 12.76 -2.28
N ALA A 70 1.06 13.61 -3.08
CA ALA A 70 2.42 13.44 -3.55
C ALA A 70 3.20 14.75 -3.32
N ASP A 71 4.22 14.69 -2.46
CA ASP A 71 5.00 15.89 -2.08
C ASP A 71 6.02 16.33 -3.14
N LYS A 72 6.37 15.43 -4.06
CA LYS A 72 7.38 15.67 -5.09
C LYS A 72 6.84 15.45 -6.50
N SER A 73 6.22 14.29 -6.71
CA SER A 73 5.79 13.87 -8.04
C SER A 73 4.53 13.01 -7.96
N LEU A 74 3.43 13.53 -8.51
CA LEU A 74 2.22 12.77 -8.78
C LEU A 74 2.48 11.54 -9.65
N PRO A 75 3.19 11.63 -10.80
CA PRO A 75 3.49 10.46 -11.61
C PRO A 75 4.19 9.34 -10.82
N ALA A 76 5.23 9.67 -10.05
CA ALA A 76 5.97 8.70 -9.26
C ALA A 76 5.09 8.01 -8.20
N ARG A 77 4.22 8.78 -7.51
CA ARG A 77 3.30 8.23 -6.51
C ARG A 77 2.24 7.33 -7.14
N LEU A 78 1.67 7.72 -8.28
CA LEU A 78 0.70 6.92 -9.02
C LEU A 78 1.32 5.63 -9.58
N ARG A 79 2.57 5.66 -10.07
CA ARG A 79 3.30 4.45 -10.48
C ARG A 79 3.50 3.47 -9.32
N ASN A 80 3.75 3.96 -8.11
CA ASN A 80 3.84 3.10 -6.93
C ASN A 80 2.51 2.38 -6.64
N HIS A 81 1.38 3.08 -6.81
CA HIS A 81 0.05 2.46 -6.66
C HIS A 81 -0.27 1.49 -7.77
N LEU A 82 0.04 1.84 -9.03
CA LEU A 82 -0.07 0.95 -10.17
C LEU A 82 0.71 -0.35 -9.92
N ARG A 83 1.97 -0.25 -9.49
CA ARG A 83 2.81 -1.40 -9.15
C ARG A 83 2.24 -2.18 -7.96
N LYS A 84 1.75 -1.51 -6.91
CA LYS A 84 1.16 -2.18 -5.75
C LYS A 84 -0.08 -2.99 -6.13
N ILE A 85 -0.98 -2.43 -6.95
CA ILE A 85 -2.22 -3.06 -7.38
C ILE A 85 -1.96 -4.19 -8.38
N SER A 86 -0.98 -4.02 -9.29
CA SER A 86 -0.62 -5.06 -10.26
C SER A 86 -0.14 -6.35 -9.59
N GLY A 87 0.35 -6.27 -8.34
CA GLY A 87 0.76 -7.43 -7.56
C GLY A 87 -0.32 -8.11 -6.72
N ARG A 88 -1.59 -7.69 -6.85
CA ARG A 88 -2.68 -8.18 -5.99
C ARG A 88 -3.62 -9.14 -6.70
N ARG A 89 -4.27 -9.98 -5.91
CA ARG A 89 -5.39 -10.83 -6.30
C ARG A 89 -6.71 -10.10 -6.05
N ARG A 90 -7.75 -10.51 -6.77
CA ARG A 90 -9.15 -10.02 -6.62
C ARG A 90 -9.34 -8.54 -6.98
N ILE A 91 -8.39 -7.97 -7.72
CA ILE A 91 -8.48 -6.62 -8.27
C ILE A 91 -7.70 -6.58 -9.59
N SER A 92 -8.24 -5.88 -10.58
CA SER A 92 -7.58 -5.62 -11.86
C SER A 92 -7.22 -4.14 -12.02
N LEU A 93 -6.15 -3.84 -12.74
CA LEU A 93 -5.81 -2.46 -13.12
C LEU A 93 -6.86 -1.85 -14.05
N ASP A 94 -7.57 -2.66 -14.84
CA ASP A 94 -8.61 -2.18 -15.75
C ASP A 94 -9.84 -1.63 -15.01
N GLU A 95 -10.01 -2.01 -13.74
CA GLU A 95 -11.08 -1.52 -12.86
C GLU A 95 -10.70 -0.21 -12.17
N MET A 96 -9.43 0.21 -12.29
CA MET A 96 -8.86 1.34 -11.57
C MET A 96 -8.79 2.60 -12.44
N THR A 97 -9.31 3.69 -11.90
CA THR A 97 -9.14 5.03 -12.48
C THR A 97 -8.65 6.01 -11.44
N PHE A 98 -8.12 7.14 -11.89
CA PHE A 98 -7.65 8.22 -11.03
C PHE A 98 -8.03 9.60 -11.57
N SER A 99 -8.10 10.58 -10.68
CA SER A 99 -8.08 12.01 -10.99
C SER A 99 -7.03 12.68 -10.10
N CYS A 100 -6.48 13.82 -10.53
CA CYS A 100 -5.46 14.51 -9.74
C CYS A 100 -5.45 16.02 -9.98
N LEU A 101 -5.02 16.75 -8.94
CA LEU A 101 -4.78 18.19 -9.00
C LEU A 101 -3.34 18.49 -8.59
N TYR A 102 -2.70 19.39 -9.34
CA TYR A 102 -1.45 19.98 -8.91
C TYR A 102 -1.71 21.00 -7.81
N VAL A 103 -0.92 20.94 -6.75
CA VAL A 103 -0.92 21.94 -5.68
C VAL A 103 0.41 22.66 -5.68
N ALA A 104 0.43 23.95 -5.33
CA ALA A 104 1.69 24.68 -5.15
C ALA A 104 2.50 24.07 -4.00
N GLU A 105 3.82 24.15 -4.05
CA GLU A 105 4.73 23.51 -3.07
C GLU A 105 4.41 23.92 -1.63
N ASP A 106 4.07 25.20 -1.42
CA ASP A 106 3.73 25.76 -0.10
C ASP A 106 2.41 25.21 0.48
N PHE A 107 1.53 24.63 -0.36
CA PHE A 107 0.27 24.02 0.08
C PHE A 107 0.45 22.61 0.65
N SER A 108 1.59 21.97 0.43
CA SER A 108 1.88 20.64 1.00
C SER A 108 1.88 20.65 2.53
N ALA A 109 2.23 21.79 3.14
CA ALA A 109 2.24 22.01 4.58
C ALA A 109 0.84 22.03 5.21
N LEU A 110 -0.22 22.24 4.42
CA LEU A 110 -1.61 22.32 4.89
C LEU A 110 -2.32 20.95 4.91
N ALA A 111 -1.60 19.86 4.65
CA ALA A 111 -2.12 18.50 4.62
C ALA A 111 -3.43 18.36 3.80
N PRO A 112 -3.43 18.72 2.50
CA PRO A 112 -4.66 18.75 1.69
C PRO A 112 -5.38 17.39 1.60
N GLU A 113 -4.64 16.28 1.71
CA GLU A 113 -5.21 14.93 1.85
C GLU A 113 -6.08 14.80 3.11
N GLN A 114 -5.65 15.31 4.25
CA GLN A 114 -6.40 15.24 5.50
C GLN A 114 -7.68 16.10 5.45
N LEU A 115 -7.62 17.24 4.75
CA LEU A 115 -8.80 18.07 4.50
C LEU A 115 -9.83 17.31 3.67
N LEU A 116 -9.39 16.60 2.62
CA LEU A 116 -10.27 15.78 1.79
C LEU A 116 -10.83 14.58 2.55
N ILE A 117 -10.00 13.86 3.33
CA ILE A 117 -10.46 12.77 4.19
C ILE A 117 -11.52 13.27 5.18
N SER A 118 -11.29 14.40 5.83
CA SER A 118 -12.21 14.97 6.81
C SER A 118 -13.54 15.38 6.18
N HIS A 119 -13.49 16.03 5.02
CA HIS A 119 -14.69 16.38 4.24
C HIS A 119 -15.50 15.13 3.86
N HIS A 120 -14.84 14.07 3.39
CA HIS A 120 -15.54 12.84 3.01
C HIS A 120 -15.99 12.00 4.21
N LYS A 121 -15.35 12.09 5.37
CA LYS A 121 -15.84 11.43 6.61
C LYS A 121 -17.25 11.90 6.97
N GLU A 122 -17.59 13.16 6.70
CA GLU A 122 -18.95 13.69 6.88
C GLU A 122 -19.97 13.09 5.88
N LEU A 123 -19.50 12.55 4.74
CA LEU A 123 -20.30 12.05 3.61
C LEU A 123 -20.30 10.53 3.45
N GLY A 124 -19.45 9.81 4.19
CA GLY A 124 -19.21 8.37 4.04
C GLY A 124 -17.71 8.08 4.00
N ASN A 125 -17.21 7.31 4.97
CA ASN A 125 -15.79 7.02 5.15
C ASN A 125 -15.12 6.50 3.85
N ILE A 126 -13.88 6.92 3.59
CA ILE A 126 -13.12 6.48 2.41
C ILE A 126 -12.47 5.11 2.72
N PRO A 127 -12.86 4.02 2.01
CA PRO A 127 -12.52 2.65 2.41
C PRO A 127 -11.04 2.38 2.61
N TRP A 128 -10.17 2.93 1.75
CA TRP A 128 -8.75 2.57 1.75
C TRP A 128 -7.83 3.52 2.52
N ASN A 129 -8.31 4.72 2.86
CA ASN A 129 -7.47 5.70 3.56
C ASN A 129 -7.06 5.25 4.96
N ASN A 130 -7.91 4.45 5.61
CA ASN A 130 -7.63 3.96 6.95
C ASN A 130 -7.39 2.45 7.00
N ASN A 131 -7.41 1.70 5.89
CA ASN A 131 -7.39 0.22 5.94
C ASN A 131 -6.04 -0.44 5.58
N GLY A 132 -4.96 0.32 5.56
CA GLY A 132 -3.62 -0.20 5.26
C GLY A 132 -3.17 -0.10 3.80
N PHE A 133 -3.99 0.46 2.90
CA PHE A 133 -3.57 0.71 1.52
C PHE A 133 -2.41 1.73 1.43
N GLY A 134 -2.43 2.79 2.23
CA GLY A 134 -1.36 3.80 2.24
C GLY A 134 -0.07 3.36 2.93
N ASN A 135 -0.11 2.27 3.71
CA ASN A 135 0.98 1.88 4.61
C ASN A 135 2.25 1.51 3.84
N LYS A 136 3.39 1.98 4.36
CA LYS A 136 4.72 1.50 3.99
C LYS A 136 5.01 0.17 4.68
N ASP A 137 6.18 -0.41 4.40
CA ASP A 137 6.63 -1.62 5.09
C ASP A 137 6.62 -1.40 6.61
N PRO A 138 5.78 -2.14 7.37
CA PRO A 138 5.60 -1.92 8.81
C PRO A 138 6.78 -2.46 9.64
N GLY A 139 7.76 -3.11 9.01
CA GLY A 139 8.93 -3.68 9.68
C GLY A 139 8.64 -4.98 10.43
N ARG A 140 9.71 -5.69 10.81
CA ARG A 140 9.64 -7.07 11.35
C ARG A 140 8.75 -7.22 12.58
N GLN A 141 8.65 -6.20 13.43
CA GLN A 141 7.83 -6.26 14.66
C GLN A 141 6.33 -6.40 14.37
N ARG A 142 5.89 -6.08 13.15
CA ARG A 142 4.48 -6.11 12.75
C ARG A 142 4.09 -7.34 11.95
N ASP A 143 5.03 -8.23 11.62
CA ASP A 143 4.81 -9.45 10.82
C ASP A 143 3.88 -10.45 11.52
N THR A 144 3.83 -10.41 12.86
CA THR A 144 2.99 -11.28 13.69
C THR A 144 1.59 -10.72 13.94
N THR A 145 1.28 -9.54 13.40
CA THR A 145 -0.01 -8.85 13.62
C THR A 145 -1.13 -9.55 12.87
N VAL A 146 -2.27 -9.73 13.53
CA VAL A 146 -3.51 -10.17 12.88
C VAL A 146 -4.07 -9.00 12.09
N LEU A 147 -4.42 -9.24 10.82
CA LEU A 147 -5.04 -8.22 10.00
C LEU A 147 -6.56 -8.27 10.21
N LYS A 148 -7.20 -7.11 10.26
CA LYS A 148 -8.65 -7.02 10.27
C LYS A 148 -9.21 -7.53 8.93
N SER A 149 -10.41 -8.08 8.95
CA SER A 149 -11.09 -8.57 7.74
C SER A 149 -11.33 -7.49 6.68
N ASN A 150 -11.44 -6.22 7.08
CA ASN A 150 -11.55 -5.06 6.20
C ASN A 150 -10.20 -4.41 5.80
N HIS A 151 -9.08 -4.98 6.24
CA HIS A 151 -7.75 -4.51 5.85
C HIS A 151 -7.48 -4.76 4.36
N PHE A 152 -6.81 -3.84 3.69
CA PHE A 152 -6.53 -3.92 2.25
C PHE A 152 -5.89 -5.25 1.85
N ASP A 153 -4.82 -5.65 2.55
CA ASP A 153 -4.12 -6.90 2.23
C ASP A 153 -4.98 -8.16 2.46
N THR A 154 -5.97 -8.11 3.37
CA THR A 154 -6.90 -9.23 3.59
C THR A 154 -7.89 -9.36 2.43
N GLN A 155 -8.36 -8.22 1.91
CA GLN A 155 -9.27 -8.15 0.78
C GLN A 155 -8.54 -8.49 -0.53
N PHE A 156 -7.34 -7.94 -0.72
CA PHE A 156 -6.51 -7.99 -1.92
C PHE A 156 -5.09 -8.52 -1.60
N PRO A 157 -4.96 -9.82 -1.31
CA PRO A 157 -3.67 -10.42 -0.97
C PRO A 157 -2.71 -10.40 -2.16
N ILE A 158 -1.42 -10.56 -1.88
CA ILE A 158 -0.40 -10.71 -2.93
C ILE A 158 -0.69 -11.90 -3.83
N ASP A 159 -0.26 -11.74 -5.08
CA ASP A 159 -0.44 -12.74 -6.12
C ASP A 159 0.88 -13.49 -6.37
N LEU A 160 0.96 -14.73 -5.87
CA LEU A 160 2.14 -15.58 -6.00
C LEU A 160 2.35 -16.13 -7.42
N ASP A 161 1.32 -16.03 -8.27
CA ASP A 161 1.40 -16.45 -9.68
C ASP A 161 1.99 -15.33 -10.56
N ARG A 162 2.35 -14.18 -9.98
CA ARG A 162 2.98 -13.09 -10.73
C ARG A 162 4.38 -13.46 -11.18
N PRO A 163 4.74 -13.21 -12.45
CA PRO A 163 6.10 -13.41 -12.93
C PRO A 163 7.05 -12.45 -12.22
N VAL A 164 8.25 -12.93 -11.90
CA VAL A 164 9.34 -12.11 -11.39
C VAL A 164 10.04 -11.45 -12.56
N GLU A 165 10.01 -10.12 -12.64
CA GLU A 165 10.70 -9.39 -13.69
C GLU A 165 12.23 -9.38 -13.48
N GLY A 166 12.99 -9.40 -14.57
CA GLY A 166 14.45 -9.24 -14.55
C GLY A 166 15.26 -10.50 -14.25
N LEU A 167 14.64 -11.67 -14.23
CA LEU A 167 15.36 -12.94 -14.11
C LEU A 167 16.21 -13.24 -15.36
N THR A 168 17.31 -13.98 -15.15
CA THR A 168 18.20 -14.45 -16.22
C THR A 168 18.46 -15.94 -16.01
N VAL A 169 18.41 -16.73 -17.09
CA VAL A 169 18.65 -18.19 -17.04
C VAL A 169 20.11 -18.50 -16.71
N GLY A 170 20.32 -19.57 -15.95
CA GLY A 170 21.62 -20.15 -15.66
C GLY A 170 22.07 -19.97 -14.22
N GLU A 171 23.36 -20.21 -13.97
CA GLU A 171 23.93 -20.15 -12.63
C GLU A 171 23.98 -18.70 -12.10
N SER A 172 23.49 -18.51 -10.88
CA SER A 172 23.54 -17.24 -10.15
C SER A 172 23.84 -17.47 -8.68
N THR A 173 24.39 -16.47 -8.00
CA THR A 173 24.47 -16.53 -6.53
C THR A 173 23.09 -16.33 -5.94
N LEU A 174 22.85 -16.95 -4.77
CA LEU A 174 21.58 -16.76 -4.07
C LEU A 174 21.34 -15.29 -3.71
N GLU A 175 22.37 -14.54 -3.32
CA GLU A 175 22.27 -13.09 -3.06
C GLU A 175 21.79 -12.32 -4.29
N ALA A 176 22.40 -12.53 -5.46
CA ALA A 176 22.01 -11.84 -6.68
C ALA A 176 20.57 -12.19 -7.08
N PHE A 177 20.19 -13.47 -6.98
CA PHE A 177 18.82 -13.89 -7.25
C PHE A 177 17.81 -13.27 -6.28
N LEU A 178 18.11 -13.19 -4.98
CA LEU A 178 17.24 -12.56 -3.99
C LEU A 178 17.02 -11.07 -4.27
N GLU A 179 18.07 -10.32 -4.65
CA GLU A 179 17.94 -8.91 -5.03
C GLU A 179 17.10 -8.75 -6.30
N THR A 180 17.28 -9.61 -7.31
CA THR A 180 16.45 -9.61 -8.53
C THR A 180 15.00 -9.92 -8.20
N VAL A 181 14.72 -10.96 -7.40
CA VAL A 181 13.35 -11.31 -6.99
C VAL A 181 12.71 -10.15 -6.23
N LYS A 182 13.43 -9.53 -5.31
CA LYS A 182 12.94 -8.38 -4.55
C LYS A 182 12.63 -7.16 -5.44
N ALA A 183 13.46 -6.90 -6.45
CA ALA A 183 13.24 -5.81 -7.39
C ALA A 183 12.14 -6.11 -8.41
N GLY A 184 12.03 -7.36 -8.85
CA GLY A 184 11.10 -7.81 -9.89
C GLY A 184 9.67 -8.04 -9.41
N LEU A 185 9.46 -8.24 -8.10
CA LEU A 185 8.11 -8.46 -7.56
C LEU A 185 7.33 -7.14 -7.41
N PRO A 186 6.03 -7.11 -7.78
CA PRO A 186 5.15 -5.95 -7.62
C PRO A 186 4.66 -5.73 -6.17
N TYR A 187 5.28 -6.41 -5.20
CA TYR A 187 5.04 -6.26 -3.77
C TYR A 187 6.35 -6.46 -3.02
N ASN A 188 6.37 -6.09 -1.74
CA ASN A 188 7.59 -6.20 -0.94
C ASN A 188 8.01 -7.67 -0.78
N PHE A 189 9.29 -7.94 -0.95
CA PHE A 189 9.91 -9.18 -0.52
C PHE A 189 11.11 -8.82 0.35
N ARG A 190 10.96 -9.06 1.65
CA ARG A 190 11.97 -8.71 2.64
C ARG A 190 12.69 -9.96 3.10
N TYR A 191 14.00 -9.90 3.22
CA TYR A 191 14.77 -11.01 3.74
C TYR A 191 15.87 -10.54 4.67
N GLN A 192 16.19 -11.37 5.66
CA GLN A 192 17.37 -11.20 6.49
C GLN A 192 18.61 -11.56 5.67
N LYS A 193 19.66 -10.73 5.74
CA LYS A 193 20.94 -11.01 5.07
C LYS A 193 21.69 -12.11 5.82
N SER A 194 22.40 -12.95 5.08
CA SER A 194 23.32 -13.97 5.60
C SER A 194 24.58 -14.04 4.75
N ALA A 195 25.72 -14.35 5.36
CA ALA A 195 26.98 -14.53 4.64
C ALA A 195 26.90 -15.69 3.64
N ASP A 196 26.13 -16.73 3.99
CA ASP A 196 25.90 -17.92 3.17
C ASP A 196 25.21 -17.62 1.83
N HIS A 197 24.47 -16.51 1.72
CA HIS A 197 23.79 -16.17 0.47
C HIS A 197 24.77 -15.86 -0.67
N LYS A 198 26.01 -15.47 -0.35
CA LYS A 198 27.04 -15.15 -1.34
C LYS A 198 27.78 -16.37 -1.87
N SER A 199 27.92 -17.39 -1.03
CA SER A 199 28.65 -18.62 -1.38
C SER A 199 27.76 -19.69 -1.99
N ARG A 200 26.44 -19.60 -1.78
CA ARG A 200 25.47 -20.51 -2.38
C ARG A 200 25.13 -20.09 -3.80
N THR A 201 25.17 -21.06 -4.70
CA THR A 201 24.72 -20.91 -6.08
C THR A 201 23.38 -21.59 -6.28
N ILE A 202 22.61 -21.08 -7.23
CA ILE A 202 21.38 -21.67 -7.71
C ILE A 202 21.42 -21.69 -9.24
N ASP A 203 20.80 -22.68 -9.84
CA ASP A 203 20.56 -22.71 -11.28
C ASP A 203 19.15 -22.19 -11.54
N VAL A 204 19.04 -21.09 -12.29
CA VAL A 204 17.77 -20.46 -12.64
C VAL A 204 17.26 -21.10 -13.93
N PRO A 205 16.17 -21.89 -13.90
CA PRO A 205 15.79 -22.71 -15.04
C PRO A 205 15.03 -21.94 -16.13
N SER A 206 14.50 -20.75 -15.82
CA SER A 206 13.72 -19.92 -16.75
C SER A 206 13.71 -18.45 -16.32
N GLU A 207 13.53 -17.54 -17.27
CA GLU A 207 13.33 -16.10 -17.01
C GLU A 207 11.88 -15.79 -16.60
N SER A 208 10.96 -16.74 -16.77
CA SER A 208 9.52 -16.56 -16.57
C SER A 208 9.00 -17.20 -15.28
N LEU A 209 9.83 -17.29 -14.23
CA LEU A 209 9.38 -17.86 -12.97
C LEU A 209 8.34 -16.97 -12.32
N THR A 210 7.27 -17.60 -11.83
CA THR A 210 6.34 -16.98 -10.89
C THR A 210 7.01 -16.78 -9.52
N ALA A 211 6.42 -15.95 -8.67
CA ALA A 211 6.88 -15.79 -7.29
C ALA A 211 6.86 -17.11 -6.52
N ASP A 212 5.82 -17.94 -6.71
CA ASP A 212 5.76 -19.28 -6.10
C ASP A 212 6.95 -20.16 -6.52
N GLN A 213 7.27 -20.19 -7.82
CA GLN A 213 8.40 -20.96 -8.33
C GLN A 213 9.75 -20.42 -7.85
N ALA A 214 9.91 -19.09 -7.84
CA ALA A 214 11.12 -18.45 -7.33
C ALA A 214 11.32 -18.73 -5.83
N PHE A 215 10.24 -18.66 -5.03
CA PHE A 215 10.29 -18.96 -3.60
C PHE A 215 10.60 -20.44 -3.32
N ARG A 216 10.08 -21.38 -4.11
CA ARG A 216 10.50 -22.79 -4.03
C ARG A 216 11.99 -22.94 -4.31
N LEU A 217 12.48 -22.35 -5.39
CA LEU A 217 13.89 -22.43 -5.78
C LEU A 217 14.81 -21.88 -4.67
N ILE A 218 14.46 -20.72 -4.11
CA ILE A 218 15.19 -20.14 -2.96
C ILE A 218 15.12 -21.09 -1.76
N SER A 219 13.93 -21.59 -1.42
CA SER A 219 13.73 -22.46 -0.25
C SER A 219 14.47 -23.80 -0.35
N ALA A 220 14.80 -24.26 -1.56
CA ALA A 220 15.62 -25.45 -1.79
C ALA A 220 17.11 -25.20 -1.56
N ALA A 221 17.57 -23.96 -1.72
CA ALA A 221 18.97 -23.58 -1.63
C ALA A 221 19.40 -23.11 -0.22
N ILE A 222 18.46 -22.61 0.59
CA ILE A 222 18.71 -22.13 1.95
C ILE A 222 18.74 -23.27 2.99
N PRO A 223 19.40 -23.08 4.15
CA PRO A 223 19.40 -24.06 5.25
C PRO A 223 18.00 -24.36 5.78
N GLU A 224 17.82 -25.53 6.42
CA GLU A 224 16.53 -25.96 6.97
C GLU A 224 15.97 -25.06 8.08
N SER A 225 16.84 -24.31 8.77
CA SER A 225 16.43 -23.32 9.78
C SER A 225 15.83 -22.05 9.16
N TRP A 226 16.00 -21.87 7.85
CA TRP A 226 15.42 -20.75 7.12
C TRP A 226 14.08 -21.12 6.48
N GLN A 227 13.22 -20.12 6.37
CA GLN A 227 11.94 -20.25 5.66
C GLN A 227 11.59 -18.97 4.93
N ILE A 228 10.80 -19.11 3.86
CA ILE A 228 10.06 -18.01 3.26
C ILE A 228 8.61 -18.12 3.74
N THR A 229 8.02 -17.00 4.12
CA THR A 229 6.60 -16.91 4.47
C THR A 229 5.93 -15.89 3.56
N ALA A 230 4.88 -16.31 2.86
CA ALA A 230 3.97 -15.41 2.17
C ALA A 230 2.90 -14.95 3.17
N LEU A 231 3.01 -13.69 3.59
CA LEU A 231 1.94 -13.01 4.32
C LEU A 231 0.91 -12.49 3.33
N MET A 232 -0.24 -12.02 3.82
CA MET A 232 -1.28 -11.47 2.96
C MET A 232 -0.79 -10.30 2.09
N GLY A 233 0.09 -9.43 2.62
CA GLY A 233 0.51 -8.20 1.92
C GLY A 233 1.89 -8.23 1.25
N TYR A 234 2.76 -9.19 1.61
CA TYR A 234 4.15 -9.25 1.17
C TYR A 234 4.81 -10.60 1.54
N GLY A 235 5.99 -10.87 0.98
CA GLY A 235 6.80 -12.03 1.34
C GLY A 235 7.92 -11.68 2.33
N ILE A 236 8.23 -12.59 3.24
CA ILE A 236 9.39 -12.49 4.15
C ILE A 236 10.27 -13.74 4.09
N MET A 237 11.57 -13.62 4.35
CA MET A 237 12.49 -14.75 4.51
C MET A 237 13.41 -14.57 5.72
N TYR A 238 13.34 -15.51 6.67
CA TYR A 238 14.06 -15.45 7.95
C TYR A 238 14.61 -16.82 8.39
N ASP A 239 15.63 -16.77 9.25
CA ASP A 239 16.23 -17.89 9.97
C ASP A 239 15.43 -18.20 11.25
N ASP A 240 14.19 -18.64 11.08
CA ASP A 240 13.29 -18.90 12.19
C ASP A 240 12.34 -20.08 11.95
N ALA A 241 12.62 -20.95 10.99
CA ALA A 241 11.81 -22.13 10.79
C ALA A 241 11.81 -23.01 12.06
N PRO A 242 10.66 -23.59 12.46
CA PRO A 242 9.37 -23.60 11.77
C PRO A 242 8.36 -22.56 12.32
N ALA A 243 8.79 -21.34 12.67
CA ALA A 243 7.91 -20.29 13.19
C ALA A 243 6.68 -20.05 12.30
N THR A 244 5.57 -19.71 12.94
CA THR A 244 4.30 -19.42 12.27
C THR A 244 3.91 -17.97 12.47
N TYR A 245 3.26 -17.42 11.45
CA TYR A 245 2.76 -16.05 11.40
C TYR A 245 1.25 -16.09 11.18
N LYS A 246 0.51 -15.30 11.96
CA LYS A 246 -0.95 -15.32 11.95
C LYS A 246 -1.55 -14.88 10.61
N SER A 247 -0.91 -13.94 9.92
CA SER A 247 -1.32 -13.45 8.60
C SER A 247 -0.68 -14.23 7.44
N ALA A 248 0.03 -15.33 7.71
CA ALA A 248 0.58 -16.17 6.66
C ALA A 248 -0.50 -17.02 6.01
N TRP A 249 -0.37 -17.18 4.69
CA TRP A 249 -1.20 -18.10 3.93
C TRP A 249 -0.38 -19.16 3.20
N ARG A 250 0.96 -19.03 3.17
CA ARG A 250 1.86 -20.05 2.66
C ARG A 250 3.27 -19.95 3.25
N TYR A 251 3.89 -21.09 3.47
CA TYR A 251 5.29 -21.22 3.90
C TYR A 251 6.07 -22.03 2.86
N TYR A 252 7.33 -21.67 2.62
CA TYR A 252 8.24 -22.44 1.76
C TYR A 252 9.45 -22.90 2.56
N ARG A 253 9.72 -24.19 2.49
CA ARG A 253 10.80 -24.88 3.20
C ARG A 253 11.29 -26.03 2.33
N THR A 254 12.60 -26.19 2.23
CA THR A 254 13.25 -27.34 1.55
C THR A 254 12.71 -27.63 0.13
N GLY A 255 12.44 -26.58 -0.65
CA GLY A 255 11.93 -26.68 -2.02
C GLY A 255 10.43 -26.97 -2.14
N SER A 256 9.76 -27.19 -1.00
CA SER A 256 8.32 -27.44 -0.91
C SER A 256 7.58 -26.25 -0.29
N HIS A 257 6.25 -26.29 -0.33
CA HIS A 257 5.41 -25.32 0.35
C HIS A 257 4.32 -26.01 1.15
N VAL A 258 3.82 -25.30 2.17
CA VAL A 258 2.65 -25.68 2.96
C VAL A 258 1.72 -24.48 3.00
N ASP A 259 0.47 -24.70 2.61
CA ASP A 259 -0.58 -23.69 2.72
C ASP A 259 -1.05 -23.53 4.17
N ALA A 260 -1.44 -22.32 4.52
CA ALA A 260 -2.01 -21.99 5.81
C ALA A 260 -3.28 -21.14 5.64
N ILE A 261 -4.15 -21.18 6.64
CA ILE A 261 -5.34 -20.33 6.69
C ILE A 261 -4.97 -19.11 7.54
N PRO A 262 -4.92 -17.90 6.96
CA PRO A 262 -4.60 -16.69 7.72
C PRO A 262 -5.70 -16.39 8.74
N GLU A 263 -5.29 -16.00 9.95
CA GLU A 263 -6.18 -15.41 10.95
C GLU A 263 -6.59 -14.01 10.50
N ALA A 264 -7.89 -13.70 10.62
CA ALA A 264 -8.42 -12.36 10.40
C ALA A 264 -9.34 -11.98 11.56
N ASP A 265 -9.09 -10.81 12.14
CA ASP A 265 -9.97 -10.27 13.16
C ASP A 265 -11.29 -9.81 12.52
N PRO A 266 -12.42 -9.90 13.25
CA PRO A 266 -13.69 -9.34 12.80
C PRO A 266 -13.54 -7.85 12.47
N VAL A 267 -14.47 -7.33 11.68
CA VAL A 267 -14.47 -5.91 11.29
C VAL A 267 -14.36 -5.04 12.53
N GLY A 268 -13.29 -4.25 12.62
CA GLY A 268 -13.07 -3.28 13.69
C GLY A 268 -12.80 -1.89 13.12
N GLU A 269 -12.99 -0.86 13.94
CA GLU A 269 -12.60 0.52 13.60
C GLU A 269 -11.11 0.52 13.27
N ILE A 270 -10.75 0.94 12.07
CA ILE A 270 -9.35 0.98 11.68
C ILE A 270 -8.80 2.31 12.17
N GLU A 271 -7.83 2.22 13.09
CA GLU A 271 -7.27 3.39 13.74
C GLU A 271 -6.66 4.31 12.67
N PRO A 272 -6.98 5.62 12.69
CA PRO A 272 -6.33 6.58 11.82
C PRO A 272 -4.82 6.59 12.11
N GLU A 273 -4.04 6.88 11.08
CA GLU A 273 -2.59 7.09 11.17
C GLU A 273 -2.27 8.00 12.37
N ASP A 274 -1.29 7.61 13.19
CA ASP A 274 -0.79 8.40 14.33
C ASP A 274 -0.66 9.86 13.87
N THR A 275 -1.55 10.70 14.41
CA THR A 275 -1.44 12.14 14.28
C THR A 275 -0.04 12.53 14.73
N LEU A 276 0.69 13.24 13.86
CA LEU A 276 1.90 13.96 14.27
C LEU A 276 1.61 14.64 15.62
N PRO A 277 2.56 14.63 16.57
CA PRO A 277 2.35 15.26 17.87
C PRO A 277 1.85 16.67 17.64
N SER A 278 0.75 17.02 18.32
CA SER A 278 0.26 18.39 18.43
C SER A 278 1.45 19.26 18.81
N SER A 279 1.89 20.11 17.88
CA SER A 279 2.77 21.21 18.19
C SER A 279 1.92 22.27 18.90
N ASP A 280 1.58 21.97 20.15
CA ASP A 280 1.11 22.95 21.13
C ASP A 280 2.28 23.21 22.09
N GLU A 281 2.74 24.46 22.01
CA GLU A 281 3.54 25.28 22.96
C GLU A 281 4.78 24.69 23.64
#